data_AF-A0A967JBB5-F1
#
_entry.id   AF-A0A967JBB5-F1
#
_cell.length_a   1.000
_cell.length_b   1.000
_cell.length_c   1.000
_cell.angle_alpha   90.00
_cell.angle_beta   90.00
_cell.angle_gamma   90.00
#
_symmetry.space_group_name_H-M   'P 1'
#
loop_
_entity.id
_entity.type
_entity.pdbx_description
1 polymer ?
#
loop_
_entity_poly.entity_id
_entity_poly.type
_entity_poly.pdbx_seq_one_letter_code
_entity_poly.pdbx_strand_id
1 'polypeptide(L)' 'METLATGYGLIEGPREDRDGNLYFSDVTNGGVYRRAPDGGIDTVVPKRRGVGGIALHRDGGV' A
#
# COMPACT_ATOMS: atom_id res chain seq x y z
N MET A 1 13.66 15.15 3.15
CA MET A 1 12.39 14.41 3.31
C MET A 1 11.59 14.65 2.04
N GLU A 2 11.04 13.60 1.43
CA GLU A 2 10.33 13.66 0.15
C GLU A 2 8.91 13.12 0.32
N THR A 3 7.92 13.78 -0.28
CA THR A 3 6.54 13.30 -0.31
C THR A 3 6.35 12.36 -1.50
N LEU A 4 6.02 11.09 -1.23
CA LEU A 4 5.88 10.07 -2.27
C LEU A 4 4.49 10.03 -2.94
N ALA A 5 3.45 10.44 -2.22
CA ALA A 5 2.06 10.49 -2.69
C ALA A 5 1.18 11.34 -1.76
N THR A 6 0.03 11.80 -2.25
CA THR A 6 -0.99 12.53 -1.48
C THR A 6 -2.40 12.05 -1.86
N GLY A 7 -3.45 12.51 -1.16
CA GLY A 7 -4.84 12.19 -1.49
C GLY A 7 -5.48 11.02 -0.73
N TYR A 8 -4.79 10.48 0.27
CA TYR A 8 -5.28 9.42 1.16
C TYR A 8 -5.77 10.00 2.50
N GLY A 9 -6.58 9.23 3.22
CA GLY A 9 -7.08 9.56 4.56
C GLY A 9 -6.07 9.19 5.65
N LEU A 10 -6.27 8.03 6.28
CA LEU A 10 -5.33 7.46 7.24
C LEU A 10 -4.52 6.36 6.55
N ILE A 11 -3.24 6.63 6.28
CA ILE A 11 -2.33 5.62 5.73
C ILE A 11 -1.74 4.75 6.84
N GLU A 12 -1.69 3.44 6.62
CA GLU A 12 -1.16 2.43 7.56
C GLU A 12 -0.51 1.26 6.82
N GLY A 13 0.12 0.38 7.60
CA GLY A 13 0.65 -0.90 7.13
C GLY A 13 1.74 -0.80 6.05
N PRO A 14 2.71 0.13 6.11
CA PRO A 14 3.75 0.21 5.11
C PRO A 14 4.57 -1.08 5.08
N ARG A 15 4.71 -1.68 3.90
CA ARG A 15 5.46 -2.92 3.71
C ARG A 15 6.12 -2.95 2.34
N GLU A 16 7.45 -3.01 2.32
CA GLU A 16 8.21 -3.15 1.07
C GLU A 16 8.36 -4.63 0.66
N ASP A 17 8.29 -4.95 -0.62
CA ASP A 17 8.73 -6.26 -1.13
C ASP A 17 10.21 -6.27 -1.51
N ARG A 18 10.69 -7.35 -2.12
CA ARG A 18 12.11 -7.50 -2.52
C ARG A 18 12.49 -6.69 -3.76
N ASP A 19 11.50 -6.28 -4.54
CA ASP A 19 11.69 -5.51 -5.78
C ASP A 19 11.55 -4.00 -5.52
N GLY A 20 11.34 -3.60 -4.26
CA GLY A 20 11.22 -2.21 -3.84
C GLY A 20 9.81 -1.63 -4.03
N ASN A 21 8.79 -2.46 -4.25
CA ASN A 21 7.42 -1.96 -4.24
C ASN A 21 6.97 -1.71 -2.80
N LEU A 22 6.38 -0.55 -2.54
CA LEU A 22 5.82 -0.18 -1.24
C LEU A 22 4.32 -0.41 -1.21
N TYR A 23 3.86 -1.31 -0.36
CA TYR A 23 2.46 -1.55 -0.09
C TYR A 23 2.00 -0.70 1.10
N PHE A 24 0.80 -0.14 1.03
CA PHE A 24 0.18 0.60 2.12
C PHE A 24 -1.35 0.57 1.97
N SER A 25 -2.07 0.76 3.07
CA SER A 25 -3.53 0.86 3.07
C SER A 25 -4.02 2.26 3.38
N ASP A 26 -5.17 2.65 2.81
CA ASP A 26 -5.96 3.78 3.33
C ASP A 26 -7.05 3.21 4.23
N VAL A 27 -6.84 3.26 5.54
CA VAL A 27 -7.70 2.62 6.54
C VAL A 27 -9.11 3.19 6.49
N THR A 28 -9.22 4.50 6.34
CA THR A 28 -10.48 5.24 6.44
C THR A 28 -11.29 5.20 5.15
N ASN A 29 -10.65 5.43 4.00
CA ASN A 29 -11.33 5.45 2.70
C ASN A 29 -11.43 4.05 2.08
N GLY A 30 -10.55 3.15 2.52
CA GLY A 30 -10.50 1.76 2.08
C GLY A 30 -9.66 1.58 0.82
N GLY A 31 -8.87 0.52 0.82
CA GLY A 31 -7.98 0.20 -0.27
C GLY A 31 -6.61 -0.25 0.24
N VAL A 32 -6.00 -1.18 -0.48
CA VAL A 32 -4.57 -1.49 -0.40
C VAL A 32 -3.94 -1.10 -1.72
N TYR A 33 -2.86 -0.34 -1.66
CA TYR A 33 -2.16 0.23 -2.79
C TYR A 33 -0.73 -0.31 -2.84
N ARG A 34 -0.16 -0.33 -4.05
CA ARG A 34 1.24 -0.66 -4.30
C ARG A 34 1.88 0.47 -5.09
N ARG A 35 2.89 1.12 -4.53
CA ARG A 35 3.75 2.07 -5.22
C ARG A 35 4.98 1.36 -5.77
N ALA A 36 5.21 1.41 -7.07
CA ALA A 36 6.43 0.92 -7.70
C ALA A 36 7.63 1.87 -7.44
N PRO A 37 8.89 1.40 -7.65
CA PRO A 37 10.08 2.25 -7.49
C PRO A 37 10.05 3.52 -8.36
N ASP A 38 9.45 3.44 -9.55
CA ASP A 38 9.27 4.58 -10.48
C ASP A 38 8.20 5.58 -10.06
N GLY A 39 7.44 5.28 -8.99
CA GLY A 39 6.39 6.12 -8.44
C GLY A 39 4.98 5.83 -8.93
N GLY A 40 4.78 4.89 -9.86
CA GLY A 40 3.44 4.43 -10.24
C GLY A 40 2.71 3.80 -9.06
N ILE A 41 1.40 4.07 -8.91
CA ILE A 41 0.58 3.51 -7.82
C ILE A 41 -0.61 2.75 -8.39
N ASP A 42 -0.71 1.47 -8.03
CA ASP A 42 -1.82 0.60 -8.36
C ASP A 42 -2.70 0.32 -7.13
N THR A 43 -3.99 0.06 -7.35
CA THR A 43 -4.87 -0.50 -6.32
C THR A 43 -4.81 -2.02 -6.39
N VAL A 44 -4.39 -2.67 -5.31
CA VAL A 44 -4.26 -4.13 -5.24
C VAL A 44 -5.49 -4.78 -4.62
N VAL A 45 -6.01 -4.20 -3.54
CA VAL A 45 -7.27 -4.63 -2.91
C VAL A 45 -8.21 -3.43 -2.85
N PRO A 46 -9.27 -3.37 -3.68
CA PRO A 46 -10.15 -2.22 -3.72
C PRO A 46 -11.08 -2.16 -2.50
N LYS A 47 -11.35 -0.93 -2.01
CA LYS A 47 -12.45 -0.60 -1.07
C LYS A 47 -12.42 -1.26 0.32
N ARG A 48 -11.38 -2.02 0.66
CA ARG A 48 -11.27 -2.67 1.98
C ARG A 48 -10.84 -1.64 3.04
N ARG A 49 -11.78 -1.27 3.91
CA ARG A 49 -11.55 -0.35 5.05
C ARG A 49 -10.99 -1.09 6.25
N GLY A 50 -10.37 -0.38 7.19
CA GLY A 50 -9.94 -0.95 8.48
C GLY A 50 -8.76 -1.92 8.40
N VAL A 51 -7.95 -1.86 7.34
CA VAL A 51 -6.69 -2.63 7.25
C VAL A 51 -5.63 -1.88 8.05
N GLY A 52 -5.16 -2.45 9.17
CA GLY A 52 -4.11 -1.83 9.99
C GLY A 52 -2.70 -2.36 9.67
N GLY A 53 -2.59 -3.62 9.25
CA GLY A 53 -1.31 -4.26 8.96
C GLY A 53 -1.36 -5.03 7.65
N ILE A 54 -0.20 -5.14 7.00
CA ILE A 54 0.00 -5.86 5.74
C ILE A 54 1.14 -6.86 5.92
N ALA A 55 0.92 -8.10 5.47
CA ALA A 55 1.93 -9.15 5.41
C ALA A 55 1.95 -9.75 4.02
N LEU A 56 3.11 -9.72 3.36
CA LEU A 56 3.27 -10.29 2.03
C LEU A 56 3.41 -11.81 2.14
N HIS A 57 2.64 -12.53 1.33
CA HIS A 57 2.74 -13.98 1.28
C HIS A 57 4.05 -14.40 0.58
N ARG A 58 4.68 -15.48 1.07
CA ARG A 58 5.98 -15.95 0.56
C ARG A 58 5.94 -16.29 -0.92
N ASP A 59 4.82 -16.85 -1.37
CA ASP A 59 4.61 -17.28 -2.76
C ASP A 59 3.96 -16.18 -3.63
N GLY A 60 3.93 -14.94 -3.12
CA GLY A 60 3.29 -13.81 -3.77
C GLY A 60 1.85 -13.60 -3.30
N GLY A 61 1.39 -12.35 -3.45
CA GLY A 61 0.10 -11.89 -2.96
C GLY A 61 0.20 -10.99 -1.74
N VAL A 62 -0.88 -10.24 -1.51
CA VAL A 62 -1.10 -9.31 -0.39
C VAL A 62 -2.48 -9.55 0.21
#